data_AF-A0A662SK15-F1
#
_entry.id   AF-A0A662SK15-F1
#
_cell.length_a   1.000
_cell.length_b   1.000
_cell.length_c   1.000
_cell.angle_alpha   90.00
_cell.angle_beta   90.00
_cell.angle_gamma   90.00
#
_symmetry.space_group_name_H-M   'P 1'
#
loop_
_entity.id
_entity.type
_entity.pdbx_description
1 polymer ?
#
loop_
_entity_poly.entity_id
_entity_poly.type
_entity_poly.pdbx_seq_one_letter_code
_entity_poly.pdbx_strand_id
1 'polypeptide(L)'
;MVDSVRCVPGCYLCCVETDMILTKEDVKNILALGYRLEEFAEYRDGYLRLKNKNGMCFFLNERGACRVYENRPMGCRAYPVIYDVEEGKCKIDEECPAG
;
A
#
# COMPACT_ATOMS: atom_id res chain seq x y z
N MET A 1 20.30 16.73 4.93
CA MET A 1 19.74 15.94 6.03
C MET A 1 18.45 15.37 5.47
N VAL A 2 18.38 14.07 5.16
CA VAL A 2 17.08 13.47 4.84
C VAL A 2 16.43 13.20 6.18
N ASP A 3 15.52 14.10 6.57
CA ASP A 3 14.66 13.82 7.71
C ASP A 3 14.02 12.46 7.45
N SER A 4 14.20 11.54 8.40
CA SER A 4 13.70 10.18 8.24
C SER A 4 12.19 10.24 8.11
N VAL A 5 11.70 10.02 6.88
CA VAL A 5 10.27 9.98 6.60
C VAL A 5 9.66 8.86 7.43
N ARG A 6 8.82 9.22 8.40
CA ARG A 6 8.12 8.30 9.28
C ARG A 6 6.63 8.47 9.08
N CYS A 7 5.90 7.36 9.09
CA CYS A 7 4.45 7.40 9.06
C CYS A 7 3.93 8.21 10.27
N VAL A 8 3.03 9.16 10.00
CA VAL A 8 2.38 9.96 11.04
C VAL A 8 1.46 9.04 11.86
N PRO A 9 1.57 8.99 13.20
CA PRO A 9 0.73 8.13 14.02
C PRO A 9 -0.76 8.37 13.79
N GLY A 10 -1.52 7.29 13.55
CA GLY A 10 -2.97 7.35 13.28
C GLY A 10 -3.35 7.77 11.86
N CYS A 11 -2.40 8.09 10.99
CA CYS A 11 -2.66 8.35 9.58
C CYS A 11 -2.96 7.05 8.81
N TYR A 12 -3.95 7.10 7.92
CA TYR A 12 -4.32 6.01 7.02
C TYR A 12 -4.46 6.45 5.56
N LEU A 13 -3.98 7.65 5.19
CA LEU A 13 -4.16 8.19 3.83
C LEU A 13 -3.62 7.26 2.74
N CYS A 14 -2.51 6.56 3.00
CA CYS A 14 -1.98 5.55 2.07
C CYS A 14 -2.91 4.35 1.79
N CYS A 15 -3.97 4.20 2.60
CA CYS A 15 -5.00 3.18 2.44
C CYS A 15 -6.27 3.71 1.76
N VAL A 16 -6.39 5.02 1.51
CA VAL A 16 -7.52 5.60 0.77
C VAL A 16 -7.25 5.44 -0.73
N GLU A 17 -8.23 4.87 -1.45
CA GLU A 17 -8.21 4.66 -2.90
C GLU A 17 -6.88 4.12 -3.44
N THR A 18 -6.22 3.24 -2.68
CA THR A 18 -4.83 2.86 -2.93
C THR A 18 -4.68 2.13 -4.27
N ASP A 19 -3.67 2.49 -5.07
CA ASP A 19 -3.32 1.79 -6.32
C ASP A 19 -2.06 0.93 -6.18
N MET A 20 -1.77 0.50 -4.94
CA MET A 20 -0.51 -0.15 -4.59
C MET A 20 -0.28 -1.46 -5.35
N ILE A 21 0.73 -1.47 -6.23
CA ILE A 21 1.18 -2.65 -6.97
C ILE A 21 1.84 -3.66 -6.02
N LEU A 22 1.50 -4.93 -6.21
CA LEU A 22 2.03 -6.06 -5.46
C LEU A 22 3.12 -6.77 -6.25
N THR A 23 4.26 -6.98 -5.61
CA THR A 23 5.28 -7.90 -6.11
C THR A 23 4.89 -9.35 -5.81
N LYS A 24 5.58 -10.31 -6.45
CA LYS A 24 5.43 -11.74 -6.15
C LYS A 24 5.75 -12.06 -4.69
N GLU A 25 6.72 -11.38 -4.09
CA GLU A 25 7.09 -11.60 -2.69
C GLU A 25 6.05 -11.00 -1.74
N ASP A 26 5.45 -9.84 -2.07
CA ASP A 26 4.34 -9.29 -1.28
C ASP A 26 3.16 -10.27 -1.21
N VAL A 27 2.79 -10.84 -2.36
CA VAL A 27 1.71 -11.85 -2.44
C VAL A 27 2.06 -13.05 -1.57
N LYS A 28 3.25 -13.62 -1.73
CA LYS A 28 3.69 -14.79 -0.97
C LYS A 28 3.68 -14.53 0.55
N ASN A 29 4.16 -13.37 0.98
CA ASN A 29 4.18 -12.99 2.39
C ASN A 29 2.77 -12.84 2.96
N ILE A 30 1.85 -12.25 2.20
CA ILE A 30 0.46 -12.09 2.64
C ILE A 30 -0.28 -13.43 2.68
N LEU A 31 -0.08 -14.31 1.69
CA LEU A 31 -0.63 -15.66 1.68
C LEU A 31 -0.18 -16.47 2.90
N ALA A 32 1.08 -16.31 3.33
CA ALA A 32 1.62 -16.97 4.52
C ALA A 32 0.94 -16.52 5.83
N LEU A 33 0.24 -15.38 5.85
CA LEU A 33 -0.57 -14.94 6.99
C LEU A 33 -1.98 -15.57 7.02
N GLY A 34 -2.33 -16.38 6.03
CA GLY A 34 -3.61 -17.09 5.95
C GLY A 34 -4.70 -16.38 5.15
N TYR A 35 -4.37 -15.30 4.43
CA TYR A 35 -5.31 -14.66 3.49
C TYR A 35 -5.37 -15.42 2.16
N ARG A 36 -6.50 -15.34 1.46
CA ARG A 36 -6.63 -15.81 0.08
C ARG A 36 -6.39 -14.68 -0.90
N LEU A 37 -5.80 -14.98 -2.05
CA LEU A 37 -5.39 -13.97 -3.03
C LEU A 37 -6.54 -13.05 -3.45
N GLU A 38 -7.72 -13.61 -3.69
CA GLU A 38 -8.90 -12.91 -4.23
C GLU A 38 -9.54 -11.95 -3.20
N GLU A 39 -9.17 -12.08 -1.93
CA GLU A 39 -9.65 -11.23 -0.84
C GLU A 39 -8.95 -9.88 -0.85
N PHE A 40 -7.62 -9.89 -1.06
CA PHE A 40 -6.79 -8.71 -0.89
C PHE A 40 -6.16 -8.17 -2.16
N ALA A 41 -6.20 -8.92 -3.26
CA ALA A 41 -5.61 -8.51 -4.52
C ALA A 41 -6.62 -8.49 -5.66
N GLU A 42 -6.38 -7.60 -6.62
CA GLU A 42 -7.09 -7.54 -7.89
C GLU A 42 -6.11 -7.27 -9.02
N TYR A 43 -6.40 -7.79 -10.22
CA TYR A 43 -5.62 -7.49 -11.42
C TYR A 43 -6.33 -6.39 -12.21
N ARG A 44 -5.64 -5.28 -12.42
CA ARG A 44 -6.14 -4.10 -13.13
C ARG A 44 -4.98 -3.47 -13.90
N ASP A 45 -5.23 -2.95 -15.09
CA ASP A 45 -4.25 -2.23 -15.94
C ASP A 45 -2.87 -2.91 -16.06
N GLY A 46 -2.83 -4.24 -16.16
CA GLY A 46 -1.59 -4.98 -16.33
C GLY A 46 -0.84 -5.35 -15.04
N TYR A 47 -1.30 -4.88 -13.87
CA TYR A 47 -0.65 -5.10 -12.58
C TYR A 47 -1.58 -5.76 -11.57
N LEU A 48 -1.01 -6.64 -10.75
CA LEU A 48 -1.68 -7.10 -9.54
C LEU A 48 -1.50 -6.04 -8.45
N ARG A 49 -2.59 -5.64 -7.81
CA ARG A 49 -2.62 -4.53 -6.84
C ARG A 49 -3.41 -4.89 -5.59
N LEU A 50 -3.21 -4.12 -4.52
CA LEU A 50 -4.10 -4.18 -3.35
C LEU A 50 -5.52 -3.83 -3.76
N LYS A 51 -6.47 -4.66 -3.33
CA LYS A 51 -7.89 -4.48 -3.59
C LYS A 51 -8.48 -3.44 -2.65
N ASN A 52 -9.37 -2.61 -3.18
CA ASN A 52 -10.18 -1.69 -2.36
C ASN A 52 -11.59 -2.25 -2.11
N LYS A 53 -12.13 -1.97 -0.92
CA LYS A 53 -13.53 -2.18 -0.56
C LYS A 53 -14.10 -0.83 -0.14
N ASN A 54 -15.08 -0.32 -0.88
CA ASN A 54 -15.68 1.00 -0.66
C ASN A 54 -14.65 2.15 -0.60
N GLY A 55 -13.70 2.16 -1.55
CA GLY A 55 -12.65 3.18 -1.63
C GLY A 55 -11.54 3.05 -0.59
N MET A 56 -11.53 1.99 0.23
CA MET A 56 -10.49 1.77 1.24
C MET A 56 -9.75 0.45 1.00
N CYS A 57 -8.44 0.43 1.23
CA CYS A 57 -7.61 -0.77 1.17
C CYS A 57 -8.23 -1.90 2.00
N PHE A 58 -8.30 -3.11 1.43
CA PHE A 58 -8.81 -4.30 2.11
C PHE A 58 -8.22 -4.50 3.51
N PHE A 59 -6.96 -4.16 3.74
CA PHE A 59 -6.29 -4.36 5.02
C PHE A 59 -6.56 -3.28 6.07
N LEU A 60 -7.21 -2.16 5.72
CA LEU A 60 -7.58 -1.15 6.71
C LEU A 60 -8.72 -1.66 7.59
N ASN A 61 -8.54 -1.59 8.91
CA ASN A 61 -9.60 -1.91 9.87
C ASN A 61 -10.40 -0.66 10.27
N GLU A 62 -11.51 -0.88 10.98
CA GLU A 62 -12.42 0.17 11.45
C GLU A 62 -11.77 1.18 12.42
N ARG A 63 -10.61 0.84 13.00
CA ARG A 63 -9.83 1.72 13.88
C ARG A 63 -8.81 2.57 13.11
N GLY A 64 -8.82 2.53 11.78
CA GLY A 64 -7.85 3.25 10.95
C GLY A 64 -6.45 2.64 10.94
N ALA A 65 -6.31 1.34 11.26
CA ALA A 65 -5.02 0.65 11.31
C ALA A 65 -4.93 -0.47 10.26
N CYS A 66 -3.76 -0.61 9.65
CA CYS A 66 -3.47 -1.69 8.70
C CYS A 66 -3.29 -3.03 9.41
N ARG A 67 -4.12 -4.02 9.08
CA ARG A 67 -4.09 -5.38 9.68
C ARG A 67 -2.80 -6.15 9.38
N VAL A 68 -2.07 -5.77 8.33
CA VAL A 68 -0.81 -6.40 7.94
C VAL A 68 0.36 -5.44 8.02
N TYR A 69 0.32 -4.41 8.89
CA TYR A 69 1.32 -3.34 8.92
C TYR A 69 2.77 -3.87 8.96
N GLU A 70 3.07 -4.88 9.78
CA GLU A 70 4.41 -5.49 9.88
C GLU A 70 4.82 -6.27 8.64
N ASN A 71 3.86 -6.74 7.84
CA ASN A 71 4.03 -7.50 6.61
C ASN A 71 3.55 -6.72 5.38
N ARG A 72 3.43 -5.39 5.49
CA ARG A 72 2.86 -4.56 4.43
C ARG A 72 3.71 -4.64 3.16
N PRO A 73 3.08 -4.51 1.97
CA PRO A 73 3.78 -4.58 0.69
C PRO A 73 4.97 -3.63 0.60
N MET A 74 5.94 -3.96 -0.24
CA MET A 74 7.14 -3.16 -0.45
C MET A 74 6.82 -1.69 -0.77
N GLY A 75 5.86 -1.43 -1.67
CA GLY A 75 5.45 -0.05 -1.95
C GLY A 75 4.80 0.66 -0.76
N CYS A 76 4.03 -0.03 0.10
CA CYS A 76 3.53 0.54 1.35
C CYS A 76 4.64 0.87 2.36
N ARG A 77 5.81 0.23 2.27
CA ARG A 77 6.99 0.57 3.07
C ARG A 77 7.76 1.75 2.51
N ALA A 78 7.75 1.89 1.19
CA ALA A 78 8.39 2.99 0.47
C ALA A 78 7.60 4.30 0.57
N TYR A 79 6.28 4.23 0.78
CA TYR A 79 5.41 5.39 0.93
C TYR A 79 5.96 6.41 1.94
N PRO A 80 6.09 7.70 1.57
CA PRO A 80 5.43 8.40 0.46
C PRO A 80 6.10 8.32 -0.90
N VAL A 81 7.22 7.59 -1.04
CA VAL A 81 7.79 7.35 -2.37
C VAL A 81 6.86 6.40 -3.15
N ILE A 82 6.27 6.90 -4.22
CA ILE A 82 5.38 6.17 -5.13
C ILE A 82 6.03 6.04 -6.50
N TYR A 83 5.70 4.96 -7.21
CA TYR A 83 6.13 4.75 -8.59
C TYR A 83 5.04 5.23 -9.55
N ASP A 84 5.36 6.24 -10.36
CA ASP A 84 4.51 6.69 -11.44
C ASP A 84 4.72 5.76 -12.65
N VAL A 85 3.69 4.99 -12.99
CA VAL A 85 3.76 4.00 -14.07
C VAL A 85 3.82 4.67 -15.44
N GLU A 86 3.19 5.84 -15.60
CA GLU A 86 3.14 6.56 -16.87
C GLU A 86 4.48 7.24 -17.17
N GLU A 87 5.06 7.88 -16.16
CA GLU A 87 6.34 8.59 -16.27
C GLU A 87 7.55 7.66 -16.06
N GLY A 88 7.34 6.44 -15.56
CA GLY A 88 8.39 5.45 -15.33
C GLY A 88 9.39 5.86 -14.25
N LYS A 89 8.99 6.66 -13.26
CA LYS A 89 9.87 7.23 -12.24
C LYS A 89 9.25 7.22 -10.85
N CYS A 90 10.09 7.27 -9.83
CA CYS A 90 9.63 7.46 -8.46
C CYS A 90 9.39 8.95 -8.18
N LYS A 91 8.28 9.26 -7.52
CA LYS A 91 7.95 10.60 -7.02
C LYS A 91 7.49 10.53 -5.56
N ILE A 92 7.47 11.66 -4.87
CA ILE A 92 6.87 11.77 -3.54
C ILE A 92 5.39 12.05 -3.73
N ASP A 93 4.56 11.33 -2.98
CA ASP A 93 3.15 11.67 -2.83
C ASP A 93 3.00 12.88 -1.90
N GLU A 94 2.66 14.03 -2.48
CA GLU A 94 2.49 15.30 -1.77
C GLU A 94 1.27 15.33 -0.86
N GLU A 95 0.32 14.39 -1.01
CA GLU A 95 -0.82 14.26 -0.10
C GLU A 95 -0.42 13.58 1.23
N CYS A 96 0.74 12.92 1.26
CA CYS A 96 1.26 12.35 2.50
C CYS A 96 1.79 13.46 3.41
N PRO A 97 1.33 13.55 4.67
CA PRO A 97 1.81 14.54 5.63
C PRO A 97 3.28 14.32 6.07
N ALA A 98 3.91 13.22 5.64
CA ALA A 98 5.32 12.93 5.87
C ALA A 98 6.20 13.12 4.62
N GLY A 99 5.59 13.50 3.48
CA GLY A 99 6.26 13.79 2.21
C GLY A 99 6.97 15.13 2.18
#